data_AF-A0A7X7SPS7-F1
#
_entry.id   AF-A0A7X7SPS7-F1
#
_cell.length_a   1.000
_cell.length_b   1.000
_cell.length_c   1.000
_cell.angle_alpha   90.00
_cell.angle_beta   90.00
_cell.angle_gamma   90.00
#
_symmetry.space_group_name_H-M   'P 1'
#
loop_
_entity.id
_entity.type
_entity.pdbx_description
1 polymer ?
#
loop_
_entity_poly.entity_id
_entity_poly.type
_entity_poly.pdbx_seq_one_letter_code
_entity_poly.pdbx_strand_id
1 'polypeptide(L)'
;MKKAQTLQGVARAIESATLAEHTLVGMDSEQALERLVELPGVGPWTAGLVLLRGLGRIDVFPSGDTGAARSLRRLMRLDERASLDPVVASFGDVRGYLYFCCLGASLLEKGLIHAAKEPRATARRSALKDRTA
;
A
#
# COMPACT_ATOMS: atom_id res chain seq x y z
N MET A 1 17.79 -12.55 19.27
CA MET A 1 16.53 -12.47 18.51
C MET A 1 16.71 -11.62 17.26
N LYS A 2 16.52 -12.17 16.05
CA LYS A 2 16.81 -11.48 14.78
C LYS A 2 16.02 -10.17 14.58
N LYS A 3 14.73 -10.13 14.97
CA LYS A 3 13.88 -8.92 14.85
C LYS A 3 14.38 -7.74 15.70
N ALA A 4 14.79 -8.00 16.94
CA ALA A 4 15.34 -6.97 17.81
C ALA A 4 16.64 -6.39 17.25
N GLN A 5 17.49 -7.24 16.65
CA GLN A 5 18.72 -6.81 15.98
C GLN A 5 18.42 -5.93 14.78
N THR A 6 17.43 -6.28 13.95
CA THR A 6 16.97 -5.43 12.83
C THR A 6 16.47 -4.07 13.32
N LEU A 7 15.60 -4.04 14.34
CA LEU A 7 15.10 -2.77 14.89
C LEU A 7 16.24 -1.89 15.42
N GLN A 8 17.18 -2.45 16.18
CA GLN A 8 18.36 -1.72 16.64
C GLN A 8 19.27 -1.26 15.50
N GLY A 9 19.41 -2.08 14.45
CA GLY A 9 20.19 -1.72 13.26
C GLY A 9 19.59 -0.52 12.52
N VAL A 10 18.28 -0.54 12.28
CA VAL A 10 17.56 0.58 11.66
C VAL A 10 17.63 1.82 12.54
N ALA A 11 17.43 1.69 13.86
CA ALA A 11 17.52 2.82 14.79
C ALA A 11 18.91 3.48 14.74
N ARG A 12 19.99 2.69 14.74
CA ARG A 12 21.36 3.20 14.57
C ARG A 12 21.59 3.86 13.22
N ALA A 13 21.00 3.32 12.15
CA ALA A 13 21.11 3.93 10.82
C ALA A 13 20.45 5.32 10.78
N ILE A 14 19.32 5.47 11.47
CA ILE A 14 18.62 6.75 11.63
C ILE A 14 19.43 7.71 12.51
N GLU A 15 19.89 7.26 13.68
CA GLU A 15 20.68 8.06 14.62
C GLU A 15 21.99 8.58 14.00
N SER A 16 22.65 7.76 13.19
CA SER A 16 23.87 8.13 12.45
C SER A 16 23.61 8.95 11.17
N ALA A 17 22.36 9.27 10.85
CA ALA A 17 21.93 9.91 9.61
C ALA A 17 22.33 9.18 8.32
N THR A 18 22.78 7.91 8.41
CA THR A 18 23.02 7.07 7.23
C THR A 18 21.71 6.71 6.54
N LEU A 19 20.61 6.62 7.29
CA LEU A 19 19.24 6.57 6.80
C LEU A 19 18.49 7.81 7.27
N ALA A 20 17.97 8.60 6.35
CA ALA A 20 17.16 9.78 6.69
C ALA A 20 15.90 9.86 5.83
N GLU A 21 14.78 10.20 6.47
CA GLU A 21 13.47 10.24 5.81
C GLU A 21 13.44 11.22 4.63
N HIS A 22 13.99 12.43 4.81
CA HIS A 22 14.05 13.44 3.74
C HIS A 22 14.81 12.93 2.50
N THR A 23 15.84 12.10 2.70
CA THR A 23 16.58 11.48 1.61
C THR A 23 15.72 10.47 0.85
N LEU A 24 14.97 9.63 1.57
CA LEU A 24 14.03 8.68 0.96
C LEU A 24 12.89 9.39 0.21
N VAL A 25 12.42 10.53 0.73
CA VAL A 25 11.39 11.35 0.08
C VAL A 25 11.90 12.01 -1.21
N GLY A 26 13.19 12.34 -1.27
CA GLY A 26 13.83 12.88 -2.47
C GLY A 26 14.15 11.84 -3.55
N MET A 27 14.20 10.56 -3.19
CA MET A 27 14.39 9.45 -4.11
C MET A 27 13.10 9.07 -4.82
N ASP A 28 13.22 8.54 -6.03
CA ASP A 28 12.13 7.78 -6.64
C ASP A 28 11.86 6.49 -5.85
N SER A 29 10.71 5.87 -6.10
CA SER A 29 10.27 4.71 -5.34
C SER A 29 11.16 3.47 -5.52
N GLU A 30 11.82 3.32 -6.67
CA GLU A 30 12.71 2.18 -6.93
C GLU A 30 14.01 2.35 -6.15
N GLN A 31 14.64 3.52 -6.24
CA GLN A 31 15.83 3.89 -5.48
C GLN A 31 15.58 3.80 -3.97
N ALA A 32 14.44 4.32 -3.50
CA ALA A 32 14.08 4.26 -2.08
C ALA A 32 13.86 2.81 -1.61
N LEU A 33 13.31 1.94 -2.47
CA LEU A 33 13.14 0.52 -2.17
C LEU A 33 14.50 -0.17 -2.04
N GLU A 34 15.39 0.02 -3.01
CA GLU A 34 16.76 -0.52 -2.99
C GLU A 34 17.49 -0.08 -1.71
N ARG A 35 17.46 1.22 -1.41
CA ARG A 35 18.08 1.79 -0.21
C ARG A 35 17.57 1.15 1.09
N LEU A 36 16.26 0.88 1.18
CA LEU A 36 15.67 0.22 2.36
C LEU A 36 16.07 -1.25 2.46
N VAL A 37 16.18 -1.96 1.33
CA VAL A 37 16.56 -3.39 1.28
C VAL A 37 18.01 -3.63 1.70
N GLU A 38 18.88 -2.62 1.58
CA GLU A 38 20.26 -2.69 2.11
C GLU A 38 20.32 -2.84 3.64
N LEU A 39 19.24 -2.49 4.36
CA LEU A 39 19.20 -2.57 5.82
C LEU A 39 19.08 -4.05 6.28
N PRO A 40 19.98 -4.54 7.16
CA PRO A 40 19.96 -5.93 7.59
C PRO A 40 18.62 -6.38 8.21
N GLY A 41 17.95 -7.32 7.52
CA GLY A 41 16.65 -7.86 7.93
C GLY A 41 15.43 -7.08 7.42
N VAL A 42 15.62 -6.09 6.55
CA VAL A 42 14.56 -5.45 5.76
C VAL A 42 14.56 -6.08 4.37
N GLY A 43 13.49 -6.82 4.04
CA GLY A 43 13.31 -7.40 2.71
C GLY A 43 12.41 -6.54 1.81
N PRO A 44 12.26 -6.90 0.52
CA PRO A 44 11.45 -6.14 -0.44
C PRO A 44 10.00 -5.92 -0.01
N TRP A 45 9.38 -6.92 0.63
CA TRP A 45 8.03 -6.79 1.18
C TRP A 45 7.95 -5.71 2.27
N THR A 46 8.89 -5.70 3.22
CA THR A 46 8.95 -4.70 4.29
C THR A 46 9.24 -3.32 3.73
N ALA A 47 10.21 -3.20 2.81
CA ALA A 47 10.54 -1.95 2.14
C ALA A 47 9.33 -1.38 1.39
N GLY A 48 8.64 -2.21 0.60
CA GLY A 48 7.42 -1.81 -0.10
C GLY A 48 6.30 -1.35 0.83
N LEU A 49 6.14 -1.98 1.99
CA LEU A 49 5.19 -1.53 3.01
C LEU A 49 5.59 -0.20 3.65
N VAL A 50 6.87 0.03 3.91
CA VAL A 50 7.36 1.33 4.42
C VAL A 50 7.09 2.42 3.39
N LEU A 51 7.38 2.18 2.11
CA LEU A 51 7.11 3.15 1.04
C LEU A 51 5.61 3.44 0.91
N LEU A 52 4.78 2.41 0.84
CA LEU A 52 3.34 2.58 0.63
C LEU A 52 2.62 3.14 1.87
N ARG A 53 2.81 2.53 3.04
CA ARG A 53 2.05 2.88 4.27
C ARG A 53 2.75 3.89 5.15
N GLY A 54 4.08 3.96 5.10
CA GLY A 54 4.88 4.93 5.85
C GLY A 54 5.04 6.25 5.10
N LEU A 55 5.45 6.18 3.82
CA LEU A 55 5.75 7.37 3.01
C LEU A 55 4.64 7.73 2.00
N GLY A 56 3.55 6.98 1.94
CA GLY A 56 2.40 7.29 1.08
C GLY A 56 2.67 7.13 -0.43
N ARG A 57 3.70 6.36 -0.83
CA ARG A 57 4.03 6.10 -2.23
C ARG A 57 2.99 5.16 -2.86
N ILE A 58 1.93 5.74 -3.43
CA ILE A 58 0.81 5.02 -4.05
C ILE A 58 1.18 4.32 -5.36
N ASP A 59 2.34 4.62 -5.91
CA ASP A 59 2.94 3.86 -6.99
C ASP A 59 3.58 2.56 -6.47
N VAL A 60 3.76 2.33 -5.17
CA VAL A 60 4.39 1.07 -4.70
C VAL A 60 3.35 0.01 -4.33
N PHE A 61 3.49 -1.19 -4.92
CA PHE A 61 2.80 -2.40 -4.46
C PHE A 61 3.81 -3.33 -3.78
N PRO A 62 3.57 -3.79 -2.53
CA PRO A 62 4.54 -4.61 -1.81
C PRO A 62 4.65 -6.02 -2.41
N SER A 63 5.74 -6.24 -3.15
CA SER A 63 6.05 -7.54 -3.77
C SER A 63 6.14 -8.65 -2.73
N GLY A 64 5.62 -9.83 -3.08
CA GLY A 64 5.63 -11.01 -2.20
C GLY A 64 4.58 -11.00 -1.08
N ASP A 65 3.67 -10.02 -1.03
CA ASP A 65 2.56 -10.03 -0.07
C ASP A 65 1.56 -11.14 -0.42
N THR A 66 1.62 -12.26 0.30
CA THR A 66 0.77 -13.44 0.04
C THR A 66 -0.71 -13.18 0.34
N GLY A 67 -1.03 -12.27 1.26
CA GLY A 67 -2.40 -11.88 1.60
C GLY A 67 -3.02 -11.05 0.49
N ALA A 68 -2.30 -10.03 0.02
CA ALA A 68 -2.70 -9.22 -1.12
C ALA A 68 -2.78 -10.06 -2.39
N ALA A 69 -1.79 -10.93 -2.64
CA ALA A 69 -1.80 -11.83 -3.80
C ALA A 69 -3.03 -12.76 -3.83
N ARG A 70 -3.38 -13.37 -2.69
CA ARG A 70 -4.58 -14.22 -2.58
C ARG A 70 -5.85 -13.42 -2.82
N SER A 71 -5.94 -12.23 -2.22
CA SER A 71 -7.11 -11.37 -2.36
C SER A 71 -7.27 -10.85 -3.80
N LEU A 72 -6.17 -10.42 -4.43
CA LEU A 72 -6.16 -9.92 -5.80
C LEU A 72 -6.65 -10.99 -6.79
N ARG A 73 -6.15 -12.23 -6.66
CA ARG A 73 -6.62 -13.36 -7.47
C ARG A 73 -8.13 -13.55 -7.36
N ARG A 74 -8.67 -13.49 -6.14
CA ARG A 74 -10.13 -13.61 -5.95
C ARG A 74 -10.89 -12.44 -6.54
N LEU A 75 -10.46 -11.21 -6.24
CA LEU A 75 -11.12 -9.98 -6.70
C LEU A 75 -11.20 -9.91 -8.22
N MET A 76 -10.13 -10.29 -8.90
CA MET A 76 -10.03 -10.24 -10.36
C MET A 76 -10.33 -11.57 -11.05
N ARG A 77 -10.75 -12.60 -10.29
CA ARG A 77 -11.06 -13.95 -10.80
C ARG A 77 -9.93 -14.54 -11.65
N LEU A 78 -8.69 -14.38 -11.19
CA LEU A 78 -7.49 -14.86 -11.88
C LEU A 78 -7.22 -16.33 -11.53
N ASP A 79 -6.61 -17.04 -12.48
CA ASP A 79 -6.08 -18.38 -12.24
C ASP A 79 -5.01 -18.36 -11.13
N GLU A 80 -4.93 -19.42 -10.33
CA GLU A 80 -3.99 -19.51 -9.21
C GLU A 80 -2.53 -19.46 -9.68
N ARG A 81 -2.25 -20.00 -10.86
CA ARG A 81 -0.91 -20.06 -11.48
C ARG A 81 -0.56 -18.79 -12.26
N ALA A 82 -1.52 -17.90 -12.51
CA ALA A 82 -1.25 -16.66 -13.20
C ALA A 82 -0.27 -15.78 -12.39
N SER A 83 0.71 -15.21 -13.10
CA SER A 83 1.54 -14.16 -12.53
C SER A 83 0.70 -12.92 -12.26
N LEU A 84 0.94 -12.29 -11.11
CA LEU A 84 0.27 -11.05 -10.74
C LEU A 84 1.02 -9.82 -11.23
N ASP A 85 2.29 -9.96 -11.64
CA ASP A 85 3.13 -8.81 -11.99
C ASP A 85 2.56 -7.99 -13.16
N PRO A 86 2.08 -8.60 -14.27
CA PRO A 86 1.45 -7.84 -15.36
C PRO A 86 0.16 -7.14 -14.90
N VAL A 87 -0.58 -7.78 -14.00
CA VAL A 87 -1.83 -7.22 -13.46
C VAL A 87 -1.51 -6.00 -12.60
N VAL A 88 -0.56 -6.11 -11.68
CA VAL A 88 -0.12 -5.00 -10.82
C VAL A 88 0.47 -3.87 -11.68
N ALA A 89 1.31 -4.19 -12.66
CA ALA A 89 1.93 -3.21 -13.55
C ALA A 89 0.91 -2.44 -14.39
N SER A 90 -0.21 -3.06 -14.77
CA SER A 90 -1.26 -2.39 -15.56
C SER A 90 -1.94 -1.21 -14.85
N PHE A 91 -1.79 -1.09 -13.53
CA PHE A 91 -2.29 0.04 -12.74
C PHE A 91 -1.29 1.22 -12.66
N GLY A 92 -0.10 1.11 -13.27
CA GLY A 92 0.86 2.21 -13.35
C GLY A 92 1.18 2.84 -11.98
N ASP A 93 1.13 4.18 -11.90
CA ASP A 93 1.48 4.96 -10.71
C ASP A 93 0.45 4.90 -9.58
N VAL A 94 -0.66 4.19 -9.79
CA VAL A 94 -1.70 3.99 -8.77
C VAL A 94 -1.79 2.53 -8.30
N ARG A 95 -0.81 1.69 -8.69
CA ARG A 95 -0.78 0.25 -8.36
C ARG A 95 -0.79 -0.05 -6.86
N GLY A 96 -0.31 0.86 -6.01
CA GLY A 96 -0.39 0.74 -4.54
C GLY A 96 -1.83 0.72 -4.00
N TYR A 97 -2.81 1.29 -4.72
CA TYR A 97 -4.22 1.17 -4.31
C TYR A 97 -4.73 -0.28 -4.34
N LEU A 98 -4.16 -1.15 -5.17
CA LEU A 98 -4.51 -2.57 -5.19
C LEU A 98 -4.32 -3.21 -3.82
N TYR A 99 -3.27 -2.82 -3.09
CA TYR A 99 -3.03 -3.33 -1.74
C TYR A 99 -4.18 -2.97 -0.79
N PHE A 100 -4.67 -1.73 -0.83
CA PHE A 100 -5.78 -1.29 0.01
C PHE A 100 -7.11 -1.94 -0.39
N CYS A 101 -7.37 -2.11 -1.69
CA CYS A 101 -8.54 -2.86 -2.17
C CYS A 101 -8.51 -4.32 -1.69
N CYS A 102 -7.34 -4.98 -1.80
CA CYS A 102 -7.14 -6.35 -1.33
C CYS A 102 -7.33 -6.46 0.19
N LEU A 103 -6.75 -5.53 0.95
CA LEU A 103 -6.90 -5.48 2.40
C LEU A 103 -8.37 -5.27 2.79
N GLY A 104 -9.05 -4.30 2.18
CA GLY A 104 -10.46 -4.03 2.41
C GLY A 104 -11.35 -5.23 2.11
N ALA A 105 -11.14 -5.89 0.97
CA ALA A 105 -11.88 -7.09 0.60
C ALA A 105 -11.67 -8.26 1.59
N SER A 106 -10.44 -8.44 2.07
CA SER A 106 -10.10 -9.45 3.09
C SER A 106 -10.76 -9.15 4.44
N LEU A 107 -10.80 -7.88 4.85
CA LEU A 107 -11.44 -7.45 6.10
C LEU A 107 -12.97 -7.56 6.03
N LEU A 108 -13.58 -7.23 4.89
CA LEU A 108 -15.03 -7.37 4.66
C LEU A 108 -15.46 -8.83 4.75
N GLU A 109 -14.73 -9.74 4.10
CA GLU A 109 -15.03 -11.17 4.14
C GLU A 109 -14.92 -11.75 5.56
N LYS A 110 -13.95 -11.28 6.34
CA LYS A 110 -13.78 -11.68 7.75
C LYS A 110 -14.81 -11.04 8.68
N GLY A 111 -15.69 -10.17 8.18
CA GLY A 111 -16.66 -9.43 8.99
C GLY A 111 -16.01 -8.43 9.96
N LEU A 112 -14.74 -8.06 9.74
CA LEU A 112 -14.02 -7.11 10.60
C LEU A 112 -14.35 -5.65 10.28
N ILE A 113 -14.78 -5.40 9.04
CA ILE A 113 -15.35 -4.14 8.61
C ILE A 113 -16.64 -4.41 7.84
N HIS A 114 -17.47 -3.38 7.70
CA HIS A 114 -18.73 -3.45 6.97
C HIS A 114 -18.82 -2.28 6.01
N ALA A 115 -19.64 -2.42 4.97
CA ALA A 115 -19.95 -1.29 4.09
C ALA A 115 -20.48 -0.13 4.94
N ALA A 116 -19.98 1.08 4.66
CA ALA A 116 -20.55 2.27 5.26
C ALA A 116 -22.04 2.32 4.92
N LYS A 117 -22.88 2.72 5.89
CA LYS A 117 -24.28 3.05 5.59
C LYS A 117 -24.28 4.11 4.50
N GLU A 118 -25.18 3.98 3.52
CA GLU A 118 -25.28 4.96 2.45
C GLU A 118 -25.27 6.37 3.06
N PRO A 119 -24.47 7.30 2.51
CA PRO A 119 -24.49 8.66 2.99
C PRO A 119 -25.94 9.13 2.94
N ARG A 120 -26.50 9.52 4.10
CA ARG A 120 -27.81 10.17 4.16
C ARG A 120 -27.79 11.21 3.05
N ALA A 121 -28.63 11.02 2.02
CA ALA A 121 -28.67 11.86 0.85
C ALA A 121 -28.52 13.30 1.31
N THR A 122 -27.33 13.88 1.09
CA THR A 122 -27.06 15.22 1.57
C THR A 122 -28.13 16.07 0.89
N ALA A 123 -28.84 16.89 1.64
CA ALA A 123 -29.93 17.75 1.19
C ALA A 123 -29.43 18.79 0.16
N ARG A 124 -28.98 18.32 -1.00
CA ARG A 124 -28.31 19.03 -2.09
C ARG A 124 -29.02 18.74 -3.41
N ARG A 125 -30.33 18.47 -3.35
CA ARG A 125 -31.23 18.51 -4.52
C ARG A 125 -32.24 19.66 -4.48
N SER A 126 -32.32 20.44 -3.39
CA SER A 126 -33.26 21.57 -3.30
C SER A 126 -32.72 22.88 -3.85
N ALA A 127 -31.39 23.10 -3.87
CA ALA A 127 -30.83 24.42 -4.22
C ALA A 127 -30.60 24.67 -5.72
N LEU A 128 -30.83 23.66 -6.59
CA LEU A 128 -30.66 23.83 -8.04
C LEU A 128 -31.99 24.06 -8.78
N LYS A 129 -33.14 23.87 -8.13
CA LYS A 129 -34.46 24.16 -8.72
C LYS A 129 -34.87 25.64 -8.61
N ASP A 130 -34.28 26.41 -7.70
CA ASP A 130 -34.64 27.82 -7.46
C ASP A 130 -33.78 28.82 -8.26
N ARG A 131 -33.03 28.37 -9.27
CA ARG A 131 -32.23 29.24 -10.15
C ARG A 131 -32.76 29.33 -11.59
N THR A 132 -33.92 28.76 -11.87
CA THR A 132 -34.56 28.79 -13.20
C THR A 132 -36.06 29.10 -13.13
N ALA A 133 -36.51 29.88 -12.15
CA ALA A 133 -37.88 30.41 -12.08
C ALA A 133 -37.85 31.94 -11.95
#